data_AF-A0A9Q5ZGL7-F1
#
_entry.id   AF-A0A9Q5ZGL7-F1
#
_cell.length_a   1.000
_cell.length_b   1.000
_cell.length_c   1.000
_cell.angle_alpha   90.00
_cell.angle_beta   90.00
_cell.angle_gamma   90.00
#
_symmetry.space_group_name_H-M   'P 1'
#
loop_
_entity.id
_entity.type
_entity.pdbx_description
1 polymer ?
#
loop_
_entity_poly.entity_id
_entity_poly.type
_entity_poly.pdbx_seq_one_letter_code
_entity_poly.pdbx_strand_id
1 'polypeptide(L)'
;MPQGTFTNAWISETAKILFRGSPAPDATKFYVGLADTDALTRASTIASFVAKELVPESNYTRANLTLSGDGSYNSAANRHELPTATITFTAGDTSWQFQTAFLIANAHQTCSVAFTNSNVNAATDRIAIASHPWIAGDRLVFTADELATLPTGIDAGTIYQVLSPTTNDFQIATLGSSTPVNIQNTGAGTFRARSANGIVSVFAVEPSPITLLPGRSYAYQIPIALLNTGFVSGN
;
A
#
# COMPACT_ATOMS: atom_id res chain seq x y z
N MET A 1 18.72 11.37 -10.24
CA MET A 1 17.44 11.27 -9.49
C MET A 1 17.79 10.99 -8.04
N PRO A 2 17.26 11.73 -7.05
CA PRO A 2 17.44 11.37 -5.65
C PRO A 2 16.84 9.99 -5.36
N GLN A 3 17.45 9.24 -4.45
CA GLN A 3 17.13 7.84 -4.21
C GLN A 3 17.19 7.50 -2.72
N GLY A 4 16.17 6.79 -2.23
CA GLY A 4 16.13 6.16 -0.91
C GLY A 4 16.46 4.67 -0.99
N THR A 5 16.86 4.07 0.13
CA THR A 5 17.09 2.61 0.21
C THR A 5 16.32 2.05 1.39
N PHE A 6 15.59 0.96 1.18
CA PHE A 6 14.99 0.21 2.29
C PHE A 6 16.08 -0.55 3.04
N THR A 7 16.55 0.00 4.15
CA THR A 7 17.60 -0.61 4.99
C THR A 7 16.99 -1.40 6.13
N ASN A 8 16.36 -2.55 5.83
CA ASN A 8 15.91 -3.47 6.88
C ASN A 8 16.64 -4.82 6.78
N ALA A 9 17.32 -5.21 7.86
CA ALA A 9 18.03 -6.49 8.00
C ALA A 9 17.16 -7.73 7.72
N TRP A 10 15.83 -7.59 7.84
CA TRP A 10 14.85 -8.64 7.58
C TRP A 10 14.69 -9.01 6.10
N ILE A 11 15.06 -8.14 5.16
CA ILE A 11 14.97 -8.48 3.73
C ILE A 11 15.91 -9.64 3.38
N SER A 12 17.00 -9.82 4.16
CA SER A 12 17.98 -10.89 3.93
C SER A 12 17.46 -12.31 4.23
N GLU A 13 16.48 -12.49 5.12
CA GLU A 13 15.95 -13.83 5.43
C GLU A 13 14.87 -14.26 4.43
N THR A 14 14.01 -13.35 3.99
CA THR A 14 12.93 -13.67 3.05
C THR A 14 13.47 -14.10 1.68
N ALA A 15 14.59 -13.53 1.22
CA ALA A 15 15.20 -13.90 -0.06
C ALA A 15 15.93 -15.24 -0.06
N LYS A 16 16.39 -15.77 1.09
CA LYS A 16 16.98 -17.11 1.12
C LYS A 16 15.98 -18.22 0.76
N ILE A 17 14.68 -17.98 0.97
CA ILE A 17 13.61 -18.95 0.73
C ILE A 17 12.99 -18.77 -0.66
N LEU A 18 12.99 -17.56 -1.23
CA LEU A 18 12.32 -17.25 -2.50
C LEU A 18 13.08 -17.69 -3.78
N PHE A 19 14.41 -17.85 -3.74
CA PHE A 19 15.22 -17.93 -4.99
C PHE A 19 15.96 -19.25 -5.24
N ARG A 20 15.59 -20.36 -4.60
CA ARG A 20 16.01 -21.71 -5.07
C ARG A 20 14.84 -22.46 -5.70
N GLY A 21 14.67 -22.32 -7.01
CA GLY A 21 13.81 -23.18 -7.83
C GLY A 21 12.31 -22.84 -7.86
N SER A 22 11.89 -21.72 -7.27
CA SER A 22 10.51 -21.21 -7.38
C SER A 22 10.43 -20.15 -8.48
N PRO A 23 9.30 -20.06 -9.23
CA PRO A 23 9.00 -18.88 -10.04
C PRO A 23 9.11 -17.60 -9.21
N ALA A 24 9.61 -16.53 -9.83
CA ALA A 24 9.62 -15.21 -9.21
C ALA A 24 8.18 -14.81 -8.84
N PRO A 25 7.98 -14.16 -7.68
CA PRO A 25 6.65 -13.73 -7.30
C PRO A 25 6.14 -12.66 -8.27
N ASP A 26 4.85 -12.72 -8.61
CA ASP A 26 4.23 -11.78 -9.55
C ASP A 26 4.37 -10.34 -9.06
N ALA A 27 5.19 -9.55 -9.76
CA ALA A 27 5.50 -8.17 -9.40
C ALA A 27 4.24 -7.29 -9.35
N THR A 28 3.17 -7.65 -10.05
CA THR A 28 1.88 -6.92 -10.01
C THR A 28 1.14 -7.07 -8.68
N LYS A 29 1.65 -7.89 -7.75
CA LYS A 29 1.13 -8.02 -6.39
C LYS A 29 1.87 -7.14 -5.39
N PHE A 30 2.92 -6.43 -5.78
CA PHE A 30 3.76 -5.66 -4.87
C PHE A 30 3.67 -4.18 -5.18
N TYR A 31 3.08 -3.45 -4.23
CA TYR A 31 2.82 -2.03 -4.35
C TYR A 31 3.53 -1.28 -3.24
N VAL A 32 4.13 -0.14 -3.55
CA VAL A 32 4.65 0.77 -2.53
C VAL A 32 3.72 1.95 -2.38
N GLY A 33 3.29 2.14 -1.14
CA GLY A 33 2.57 3.33 -0.69
C GLY A 33 3.51 4.35 -0.06
N LEU A 34 3.09 5.61 -0.06
CA LEU A 34 3.78 6.71 0.61
C LEU A 34 2.87 7.36 1.63
N ALA A 35 3.43 7.82 2.74
CA ALA A 35 2.72 8.47 3.82
C ALA A 35 3.48 9.72 4.30
N ASP A 36 2.74 10.78 4.57
CA ASP A 36 3.29 12.04 5.09
C ASP A 36 3.33 12.03 6.63
N THR A 37 4.14 11.12 7.16
CA THR A 37 4.35 10.97 8.60
C THR A 37 5.59 10.11 8.86
N ASP A 38 6.25 10.31 9.99
CA ASP A 38 7.28 9.45 10.57
C ASP A 38 6.76 8.55 11.71
N ALA A 39 5.48 8.66 12.06
CA ALA A 39 4.90 7.98 13.23
C ALA A 39 4.63 6.48 13.02
N LEU A 40 4.83 5.96 11.81
CA LEU A 40 4.61 4.55 11.49
C LEU A 40 5.77 3.70 12.01
N THR A 41 5.44 2.60 12.69
CA THR A 41 6.42 1.72 13.34
C THR A 41 6.18 0.27 12.94
N ARG A 42 7.03 -0.64 13.40
CA ARG A 42 6.85 -2.09 13.21
C ARG A 42 5.63 -2.66 13.93
N ALA A 43 5.12 -1.97 14.95
CA ALA A 43 3.89 -2.35 15.64
C ALA A 43 2.63 -1.81 14.95
N SER A 44 2.78 -0.92 13.96
CA SER A 44 1.67 -0.38 13.20
C SER A 44 1.00 -1.47 12.36
N THR A 45 -0.33 -1.49 12.39
CA THR A 45 -1.12 -2.43 11.58
C THR A 45 -1.22 -1.93 10.13
N ILE A 46 -1.60 -2.80 9.19
CA ILE A 46 -1.88 -2.37 7.81
C ILE A 46 -2.92 -1.23 7.77
N ALA A 47 -3.89 -1.24 8.69
CA ALA A 47 -4.88 -0.16 8.78
C ALA A 47 -4.22 1.18 9.11
N SER A 48 -3.25 1.20 10.03
CA SER A 48 -2.48 2.39 10.37
C SER A 48 -1.68 2.91 9.17
N PHE A 49 -1.03 2.01 8.41
CA PHE A 49 -0.28 2.38 7.21
C PHE A 49 -1.19 3.00 6.14
N VAL A 50 -2.26 2.29 5.74
CA VAL A 50 -3.13 2.77 4.65
C VAL A 50 -3.93 4.01 5.05
N ALA A 51 -4.30 4.16 6.33
CA ALA A 51 -4.97 5.37 6.83
C ALA A 51 -4.09 6.62 6.73
N LYS A 52 -2.76 6.46 6.80
CA LYS A 52 -1.78 7.54 6.65
C LYS A 52 -1.20 7.67 5.25
N GLU A 53 -1.60 6.78 4.33
CA GLU A 53 -1.18 6.85 2.94
C GLU A 53 -1.61 8.18 2.29
N LEU A 54 -0.80 8.68 1.38
CA LEU A 54 -1.15 9.85 0.57
C LEU A 54 -2.43 9.62 -0.23
N VAL A 55 -3.12 10.72 -0.50
CA VAL A 55 -4.42 10.71 -1.15
C VAL A 55 -4.29 10.93 -2.66
N PRO A 56 -5.13 10.30 -3.50
CA PRO A 56 -5.01 10.38 -4.96
C PRO A 56 -5.23 11.76 -5.58
N GLU A 57 -5.83 12.71 -4.85
CA GLU A 57 -6.01 14.10 -5.29
C GLU A 57 -4.69 14.81 -5.61
N SER A 58 -3.55 14.24 -5.18
CA SER A 58 -2.20 14.66 -5.57
C SER A 58 -1.68 14.02 -6.87
N ASN A 59 -2.55 13.44 -7.71
CA ASN A 59 -2.17 12.55 -8.82
C ASN A 59 -1.28 11.37 -8.37
N TYR A 60 -1.43 10.98 -7.11
CA TYR A 60 -0.67 9.92 -6.48
C TYR A 60 -1.36 8.57 -6.73
N THR A 61 -0.58 7.58 -7.14
CA THR A 61 -0.99 6.17 -7.17
C THR A 61 0.12 5.32 -6.56
N ARG A 62 -0.24 4.18 -5.97
CA ARG A 62 0.75 3.20 -5.53
C ARG A 62 1.61 2.79 -6.71
N ALA A 63 2.92 2.83 -6.52
CA ALA A 63 3.86 2.42 -7.55
C ALA A 63 4.11 0.91 -7.47
N ASN A 64 4.15 0.26 -8.63
CA ASN A 64 4.51 -1.15 -8.75
C ASN A 64 6.01 -1.36 -8.53
N LEU A 65 6.34 -2.52 -7.97
CA LEU A 65 7.70 -3.01 -7.93
C LEU A 65 8.19 -3.33 -9.35
N THR A 66 9.35 -2.79 -9.76
CA THR A 66 10.06 -3.23 -10.95
C THR A 66 11.27 -4.06 -10.54
N LEU A 67 11.40 -5.27 -11.07
CA LEU A 67 12.60 -6.10 -10.88
C LEU A 67 13.56 -5.89 -12.05
N SER A 68 14.86 -5.80 -11.78
CA SER A 68 15.89 -5.68 -12.82
C SER A 68 16.10 -6.96 -13.65
N GLY A 69 15.36 -8.03 -13.37
CA GLY A 69 15.43 -9.35 -14.01
C GLY A 69 15.23 -10.48 -13.00
N ASP A 70 15.54 -11.72 -13.41
CA ASP A 70 15.41 -12.93 -12.57
C ASP A 70 16.65 -13.23 -11.70
N GLY A 71 17.59 -12.28 -11.62
CA GLY A 71 18.93 -12.54 -11.12
C GLY A 71 19.75 -13.39 -12.11
N SER A 72 21.06 -13.43 -11.98
CA SER A 72 21.93 -14.20 -12.87
C SER A 72 23.19 -14.67 -12.17
N TYR A 73 23.81 -15.75 -12.65
CA TYR A 73 25.14 -16.13 -12.19
C TYR A 73 26.20 -15.37 -12.99
N ASN A 74 27.03 -14.58 -12.30
CA ASN A 74 28.18 -13.92 -12.87
C ASN A 74 29.41 -14.83 -12.71
N SER A 75 29.78 -15.52 -13.79
CA SER A 75 30.91 -16.47 -13.80
C SER A 75 32.26 -15.78 -13.64
N ALA A 76 32.41 -14.53 -14.11
CA ALA A 76 33.65 -13.77 -13.96
C ALA A 76 33.91 -13.38 -12.50
N ALA A 77 32.85 -13.03 -11.76
CA ALA A 77 32.92 -12.69 -10.34
C ALA A 77 32.63 -13.88 -9.41
N ASN A 78 32.37 -15.07 -9.97
CA ASN A 78 32.01 -16.29 -9.26
C ASN A 78 30.90 -16.09 -8.21
N ARG A 79 29.84 -15.35 -8.56
CA ARG A 79 28.74 -15.00 -7.64
C ARG A 79 27.40 -14.91 -8.35
N HIS A 80 26.32 -15.12 -7.61
CA HIS A 80 24.97 -14.79 -8.08
C HIS A 80 24.70 -13.29 -7.90
N GLU A 81 24.33 -12.62 -8.98
CA GLU A 81 23.76 -11.28 -8.98
C GLU A 81 22.28 -11.39 -8.67
N LEU A 82 21.87 -10.70 -7.61
CA LEU A 82 20.48 -10.66 -7.19
C LEU A 82 19.74 -9.57 -7.97
N PRO A 83 18.44 -9.76 -8.26
CA PRO A 83 17.68 -8.69 -8.86
C PRO A 83 17.54 -7.51 -7.90
N THR A 84 17.61 -6.30 -8.45
CA THR A 84 17.30 -5.08 -7.72
C THR A 84 15.83 -4.78 -7.91
N ALA A 85 15.10 -4.67 -6.80
CA ALA A 85 13.75 -4.14 -6.80
C ALA A 85 13.82 -2.62 -6.77
N THR A 86 13.29 -1.97 -7.80
CA THR A 86 13.23 -0.51 -7.92
C THR A 86 11.78 -0.06 -7.98
N ILE A 87 11.46 0.99 -7.26
CA ILE A 87 10.19 1.70 -7.34
C ILE A 87 10.49 3.15 -7.69
N THR A 88 9.74 3.72 -8.63
CA THR A 88 9.84 5.14 -8.98
C THR A 88 8.49 5.80 -8.80
N PHE A 89 8.48 6.87 -8.02
CA PHE A 89 7.35 7.78 -7.92
C PHE A 89 7.65 9.01 -8.75
N THR A 90 6.66 9.48 -9.51
CA THR A 90 6.75 10.72 -10.28
C THR A 90 5.57 11.59 -9.91
N ALA A 91 5.84 12.82 -9.47
CA ALA A 91 4.79 13.79 -9.27
C ALA A 91 4.18 14.21 -10.61
N GLY A 92 2.86 14.25 -10.68
CA GLY A 92 2.14 14.85 -11.80
C GLY A 92 2.26 16.37 -11.77
N ASP A 93 1.14 17.05 -11.96
CA ASP A 93 1.11 18.52 -12.03
C ASP A 93 1.17 19.23 -10.67
N THR A 94 1.05 18.48 -9.57
CA THR A 94 1.08 19.01 -8.20
C THR A 94 2.26 18.46 -7.42
N SER A 95 2.80 19.29 -6.52
CA SER A 95 3.79 18.83 -5.55
C SER A 95 3.13 18.04 -4.44
N TRP A 96 3.83 17.05 -3.90
CA TRP A 96 3.38 16.33 -2.71
C TRP A 96 4.57 15.99 -1.82
N GLN A 97 4.29 15.82 -0.53
CA GLN A 97 5.28 15.54 0.50
C GLN A 97 5.05 14.14 1.08
N PHE A 98 6.13 13.46 1.45
CA PHE A 98 6.06 12.21 2.21
C PHE A 98 7.27 12.09 3.12
N GLN A 99 7.18 11.25 4.15
CA GLN A 99 8.31 10.90 5.01
C GLN A 99 8.45 9.39 5.22
N THR A 100 7.39 8.61 4.97
CA THR A 100 7.45 7.15 5.03
C THR A 100 7.09 6.55 3.69
N ALA A 101 7.86 5.53 3.27
CA ALA A 101 7.51 4.63 2.19
C ALA A 101 7.28 3.22 2.72
N PHE A 102 6.29 2.50 2.20
CA PHE A 102 5.97 1.15 2.68
C PHE A 102 5.53 0.22 1.55
N LEU A 103 6.06 -1.00 1.54
CA LEU A 103 5.73 -2.06 0.59
C LEU A 103 4.58 -2.90 1.14
N ILE A 104 3.53 -3.07 0.34
CA ILE A 104 2.41 -3.97 0.61
C ILE A 104 2.44 -5.09 -0.43
N ALA A 105 2.51 -6.34 0.04
CA ALA A 105 2.36 -7.52 -0.79
C ALA A 105 0.88 -7.93 -0.89
N ASN A 106 0.48 -8.39 -2.07
CA ASN A 106 -0.89 -8.77 -2.42
C ASN A 106 -1.92 -7.64 -2.23
N ALA A 107 -1.50 -6.40 -2.51
CA ALA A 107 -2.35 -5.22 -2.40
C ALA A 107 -3.13 -4.95 -3.71
N HIS A 108 -4.00 -3.96 -3.66
CA HIS A 108 -4.67 -3.40 -4.85
C HIS A 108 -3.97 -2.10 -5.29
N GLN A 109 -3.93 -1.83 -6.61
CA GLN A 109 -3.35 -0.60 -7.17
C GLN A 109 -4.09 0.66 -6.73
N THR A 110 -5.43 0.62 -6.75
CA THR A 110 -6.27 1.66 -6.17
C THR A 110 -6.09 1.69 -4.66
N CYS A 111 -5.38 2.69 -4.16
CA CYS A 111 -5.12 2.87 -2.74
C CYS A 111 -6.30 3.46 -1.98
N SER A 112 -7.04 4.38 -2.61
CA SER A 112 -8.09 5.16 -1.97
C SER A 112 -9.10 5.66 -3.02
N VAL A 113 -10.38 5.72 -2.64
CA VAL A 113 -11.43 6.41 -3.41
C VAL A 113 -12.19 7.33 -2.46
N ALA A 114 -12.37 8.59 -2.87
CA ALA A 114 -13.12 9.58 -2.11
C ALA A 114 -14.63 9.44 -2.36
N PHE A 115 -15.44 9.70 -1.34
CA PHE A 115 -16.90 9.77 -1.42
C PHE A 115 -17.43 10.72 -0.33
N THR A 116 -18.71 11.09 -0.40
CA THR A 116 -19.33 12.00 0.58
C THR A 116 -20.54 11.36 1.24
N ASN A 117 -21.17 12.08 2.17
CA ASN A 117 -22.38 11.64 2.84
C ASN A 117 -23.56 11.39 1.88
N SER A 118 -23.61 12.03 0.69
CA SER A 118 -24.65 11.74 -0.31
C SER A 118 -24.50 10.37 -0.97
N ASN A 119 -23.33 9.75 -0.86
CA ASN A 119 -23.06 8.40 -1.34
C ASN A 119 -23.48 7.32 -0.33
N VAL A 120 -23.88 7.69 0.89
CA VAL A 120 -24.19 6.72 1.95
C VAL A 120 -25.71 6.62 2.11
N ASN A 121 -26.24 5.40 2.03
CA ASN A 121 -27.66 5.13 2.26
C ASN A 121 -27.84 4.34 3.56
N ALA A 122 -28.17 5.05 4.64
CA ALA A 122 -28.44 4.49 5.96
C ALA A 122 -29.65 3.54 6.00
N ALA A 123 -30.60 3.65 5.06
CA ALA A 123 -31.77 2.77 5.03
C ALA A 123 -31.44 1.37 4.48
N THR A 124 -30.34 1.23 3.74
CA THR A 124 -29.93 -0.03 3.10
C THR A 124 -28.52 -0.47 3.46
N ASP A 125 -27.84 0.28 4.33
CA ASP A 125 -26.43 0.10 4.71
C ASP A 125 -25.47 0.05 3.52
N ARG A 126 -25.78 0.75 2.43
CA ARG A 126 -24.96 0.76 1.19
C ARG A 126 -24.16 2.04 1.05
N ILE A 127 -22.97 1.91 0.49
CA ILE A 127 -22.08 2.99 0.09
C ILE A 127 -21.96 2.96 -1.43
N ALA A 128 -22.40 4.03 -2.09
CA ALA A 128 -22.44 4.17 -3.54
C ALA A 128 -21.18 4.87 -4.07
N ILE A 129 -20.21 4.07 -4.52
CA ILE A 129 -18.98 4.54 -5.18
C ILE A 129 -18.99 3.99 -6.60
N ALA A 130 -19.24 4.86 -7.58
CA ALA A 130 -19.34 4.43 -8.97
C ALA A 130 -18.04 3.78 -9.47
N SER A 131 -18.18 2.68 -10.22
CA SER A 131 -17.06 1.95 -10.83
C SER A 131 -15.95 1.57 -9.85
N HIS A 132 -16.29 1.19 -8.61
CA HIS A 132 -15.27 0.72 -7.67
C HIS A 132 -14.67 -0.62 -8.12
N PRO A 133 -13.38 -0.90 -7.85
CA PRO A 133 -12.75 -2.14 -8.29
C PRO A 133 -12.96 -3.31 -7.32
N TRP A 134 -13.53 -3.06 -6.14
CA TRP A 134 -13.56 -4.04 -5.06
C TRP A 134 -14.57 -5.16 -5.27
N ILE A 135 -14.17 -6.35 -4.85
CA ILE A 135 -14.98 -7.57 -4.85
C ILE A 135 -15.34 -8.00 -3.43
N ALA A 136 -16.26 -8.96 -3.31
CA ALA A 136 -16.69 -9.45 -2.00
C ALA A 136 -15.50 -10.05 -1.22
N GLY A 137 -15.35 -9.67 0.05
CA GLY A 137 -14.24 -10.07 0.91
C GLY A 137 -13.02 -9.14 0.88
N ASP A 138 -12.95 -8.19 -0.06
CA ASP A 138 -11.88 -7.18 -0.05
C ASP A 138 -11.90 -6.36 1.23
N ARG A 139 -10.72 -5.99 1.71
CA ARG A 139 -10.53 -5.27 2.97
C ARG A 139 -10.40 -3.78 2.73
N LEU A 140 -11.19 -3.01 3.46
CA LEU A 140 -11.20 -1.55 3.41
C LEU A 140 -11.00 -0.95 4.80
N VAL A 141 -10.35 0.21 4.84
CA VAL A 141 -10.32 1.10 6.00
C VAL A 141 -10.94 2.43 5.58
N PHE A 142 -11.77 2.99 6.45
CA PHE A 142 -12.40 4.28 6.21
C PHE A 142 -11.68 5.38 7.00
N THR A 143 -11.45 6.51 6.34
CA THR A 143 -10.94 7.73 6.96
C THR A 143 -11.81 8.91 6.57
N ALA A 144 -11.95 9.87 7.47
CA ALA A 144 -12.53 11.17 7.16
C ALA A 144 -11.41 12.17 6.88
N ASP A 145 -11.65 13.09 5.92
CA ASP A 145 -10.77 14.24 5.72
C ASP A 145 -10.89 15.24 6.89
N GLU A 146 -10.08 16.29 6.88
CA GLU A 146 -10.12 17.32 7.92
C GLU A 146 -11.52 17.92 8.03
N LEU A 147 -12.04 18.01 9.27
CA LEU A 147 -13.39 18.49 9.61
C LEU A 147 -14.56 17.58 9.19
N ALA A 148 -14.31 16.46 8.51
CA ALA A 148 -15.35 15.49 8.17
C ALA A 148 -15.62 14.52 9.34
N THR A 149 -16.83 13.94 9.36
CA THR A 149 -17.26 12.95 10.35
C THR A 149 -17.77 11.70 9.64
N LEU A 150 -17.16 10.54 9.91
CA LEU A 150 -17.58 9.28 9.29
C LEU A 150 -19.05 8.95 9.60
N PRO A 151 -19.73 8.18 8.72
CA PRO A 151 -21.04 7.60 9.01
C PRO A 151 -21.04 6.83 10.33
N THR A 152 -22.05 7.03 11.17
CA THR A 152 -22.17 6.28 12.43
C THR A 152 -22.35 4.80 12.17
N GLY A 153 -21.56 3.97 12.87
CA GLY A 153 -21.39 2.54 12.60
C GLY A 153 -20.05 2.23 11.92
N ILE A 154 -19.39 3.22 11.35
CA ILE A 154 -18.07 3.11 10.73
C ILE A 154 -17.03 3.83 11.59
N ASP A 155 -16.12 3.05 12.17
CA ASP A 155 -15.04 3.55 13.01
C ASP A 155 -13.76 3.73 12.19
N ALA A 156 -13.11 4.88 12.37
CA ALA A 156 -11.83 5.16 11.73
C ALA A 156 -10.75 4.14 12.16
N GLY A 157 -9.97 3.65 11.21
CA GLY A 157 -8.88 2.69 11.47
C GLY A 157 -9.32 1.24 11.68
N THR A 158 -10.63 0.95 11.68
CA THR A 158 -11.16 -0.42 11.67
C THR A 158 -11.10 -1.00 10.26
N ILE A 159 -10.68 -2.27 10.15
CA ILE A 159 -10.72 -3.01 8.88
C ILE A 159 -12.10 -3.63 8.72
N TYR A 160 -12.76 -3.26 7.63
CA TYR A 160 -14.02 -3.82 7.17
C TYR A 160 -13.79 -4.71 5.95
N GLN A 161 -14.73 -5.60 5.69
CA GLN A 161 -14.79 -6.39 4.46
C GLN A 161 -15.97 -5.97 3.59
N VAL A 162 -15.77 -5.94 2.27
CA VAL A 162 -16.79 -5.64 1.27
C VAL A 162 -17.79 -6.79 1.18
N LEU A 163 -19.09 -6.47 1.23
CA LEU A 163 -20.20 -7.39 1.08
C LEU A 163 -21.11 -6.99 -0.09
N SER A 164 -21.65 -8.00 -0.77
CA SER A 164 -22.64 -7.86 -1.84
C SER A 164 -22.36 -6.69 -2.81
N PRO A 165 -21.14 -6.56 -3.35
CA PRO A 165 -20.80 -5.47 -4.25
C PRO A 165 -21.57 -5.60 -5.57
N THR A 166 -21.96 -4.46 -6.11
CA THR A 166 -22.29 -4.29 -7.52
C THR A 166 -21.15 -3.52 -8.19
N THR A 167 -21.35 -3.05 -9.42
CA THR A 167 -20.39 -2.14 -10.08
C THR A 167 -20.29 -0.78 -9.38
N ASN A 168 -21.34 -0.34 -8.70
CA ASN A 168 -21.49 1.05 -8.27
C ASN A 168 -21.75 1.24 -6.78
N ASP A 169 -21.92 0.15 -6.04
CA ASP A 169 -22.18 0.21 -4.61
C ASP A 169 -21.85 -1.12 -3.92
N PHE A 170 -21.69 -1.04 -2.60
CA PHE A 170 -21.43 -2.22 -1.77
C PHE A 170 -21.93 -1.98 -0.35
N GLN A 171 -22.03 -3.06 0.41
CA GLN A 171 -22.17 -3.02 1.86
C GLN A 171 -20.81 -3.34 2.49
N ILE A 172 -20.66 -3.06 3.78
CA ILE A 172 -19.49 -3.47 4.54
C ILE A 172 -19.88 -4.27 5.76
N ALA A 173 -18.99 -5.12 6.22
CA ALA A 173 -19.11 -5.83 7.50
C ALA A 173 -17.80 -5.78 8.26
N THR A 174 -17.85 -6.00 9.57
CA THR A 174 -16.64 -6.31 10.34
C THR A 174 -15.97 -7.57 9.80
N LEU A 175 -14.65 -7.65 9.91
CA LEU A 175 -13.89 -8.77 9.34
C LEU A 175 -14.40 -10.12 9.88
N GLY A 176 -14.76 -11.04 8.97
CA GLY A 176 -15.31 -12.35 9.30
C GLY A 176 -16.84 -12.39 9.51
N SER A 177 -17.52 -11.24 9.49
CA SER A 177 -18.99 -11.16 9.61
C SER A 177 -19.67 -11.14 8.24
N SER A 178 -20.80 -11.85 8.11
CA SER A 178 -21.69 -11.74 6.94
C SER A 178 -22.82 -10.73 7.13
N THR A 179 -22.92 -10.10 8.30
CA THR A 179 -23.94 -9.11 8.62
C THR A 179 -23.43 -7.71 8.28
N PRO A 180 -24.14 -6.94 7.42
CA PRO A 180 -23.79 -5.56 7.14
C PRO A 180 -23.69 -4.70 8.41
N VAL A 181 -22.77 -3.76 8.42
CA VAL A 181 -22.69 -2.70 9.43
C VAL A 181 -23.98 -1.89 9.36
N ASN A 182 -24.66 -1.72 10.49
CA ASN A 182 -25.83 -0.85 10.61
C ASN A 182 -25.37 0.62 10.61
N ILE A 183 -25.63 1.33 9.53
CA ILE A 183 -25.29 2.74 9.36
C ILE A 183 -26.45 3.60 9.87
N GLN A 184 -26.25 4.30 10.98
CA GLN A 184 -27.33 5.06 11.63
C GLN A 184 -27.47 6.51 11.12
N ASN A 185 -26.37 7.09 10.64
CA ASN A 185 -26.35 8.36 9.93
C ASN A 185 -25.24 8.36 8.88
N THR A 186 -25.32 9.28 7.92
CA THR A 186 -24.45 9.30 6.74
C THR A 186 -23.16 10.10 6.95
N GLY A 187 -22.91 10.62 8.16
CA GLY A 187 -21.79 11.51 8.43
C GLY A 187 -21.89 12.87 7.72
N ALA A 188 -20.79 13.62 7.71
CA ALA A 188 -20.66 14.87 6.96
C ALA A 188 -19.26 15.06 6.37
N GLY A 189 -19.16 15.65 5.17
CA GLY A 189 -17.90 15.98 4.50
C GLY A 189 -17.41 14.89 3.54
N THR A 190 -16.10 14.87 3.29
CA THR A 190 -15.43 13.90 2.43
C THR A 190 -14.81 12.77 3.25
N PHE A 191 -15.05 11.55 2.79
CA PHE A 191 -14.50 10.33 3.35
C PHE A 191 -13.68 9.61 2.29
N ARG A 192 -12.88 8.64 2.74
CA ARG A 192 -12.07 7.81 1.85
C ARG A 192 -12.21 6.35 2.22
N ALA A 193 -12.54 5.54 1.22
CA ALA A 193 -12.47 4.09 1.28
C ALA A 193 -11.09 3.67 0.78
N ARG A 194 -10.25 3.16 1.69
CA ARG A 194 -8.85 2.86 1.44
C ARG A 194 -8.62 1.35 1.39
N SER A 195 -7.97 0.86 0.35
CA SER A 195 -7.70 -0.57 0.20
C SER A 195 -6.66 -1.03 1.23
N ALA A 196 -7.09 -1.95 2.09
CA ALA A 196 -6.31 -2.58 3.15
C ALA A 196 -6.05 -4.07 2.87
N ASN A 197 -6.15 -4.48 1.60
CA ASN A 197 -5.74 -5.80 1.16
C ASN A 197 -4.22 -5.96 1.27
N GLY A 198 -3.79 -7.18 1.57
CA GLY A 198 -2.38 -7.54 1.61
C GLY A 198 -1.73 -7.47 2.99
N ILE A 199 -0.40 -7.44 2.98
CA ILE A 199 0.45 -7.42 4.17
C ILE A 199 1.56 -6.39 3.95
N VAL A 200 1.82 -5.55 4.96
CA VAL A 200 2.96 -4.64 4.95
C VAL A 200 4.24 -5.45 5.19
N SER A 201 5.10 -5.52 4.18
CA SER A 201 6.32 -6.34 4.22
C SER A 201 7.52 -5.55 4.73
N VAL A 202 7.62 -4.28 4.37
CA VAL A 202 8.72 -3.40 4.79
C VAL A 202 8.27 -1.94 4.72
N PHE A 203 8.88 -1.08 5.54
CA PHE A 203 8.78 0.36 5.41
C PHE A 203 10.14 1.01 5.64
N ALA A 204 10.30 2.24 5.13
CA ALA A 204 11.43 3.10 5.34
C ALA A 204 10.90 4.48 5.76
N VAL A 205 11.58 5.10 6.73
CA VAL A 205 11.27 6.44 7.21
C VAL A 205 12.47 7.32 6.88
N GLU A 206 12.19 8.40 6.17
CA GLU A 206 13.18 9.41 5.81
C GLU A 206 13.49 10.30 7.02
N PRO A 207 14.74 10.74 7.20
CA PRO A 207 15.13 11.56 8.35
C PRO A 207 14.45 12.93 8.35
N SER A 208 13.90 13.37 7.22
CA SER A 208 13.12 14.59 7.06
C SER A 208 12.08 14.39 5.95
N PRO A 209 10.96 15.12 5.97
CA PRO A 209 9.99 15.09 4.88
C PRO A 209 10.62 15.40 3.52
N ILE A 210 10.25 14.62 2.51
CA ILE A 210 10.67 14.77 1.12
C ILE A 210 9.53 15.43 0.34
N THR A 211 9.80 16.61 -0.23
CA THR A 211 8.88 17.28 -1.14
C THR A 211 9.24 16.94 -2.59
N LEU A 212 8.33 16.28 -3.29
CA LEU A 212 8.45 15.99 -4.71
C LEU A 212 7.74 17.08 -5.52
N LEU A 213 8.50 17.87 -6.28
CA LEU A 213 7.95 18.92 -7.14
C LEU A 213 7.33 18.34 -8.42
N PRO A 214 6.42 19.07 -9.09
CA PRO A 214 5.79 18.61 -10.33
C PRO A 214 6.79 18.11 -11.37
N GLY A 215 6.49 16.97 -11.99
CA GLY A 215 7.33 16.32 -13.00
C GLY A 215 8.66 15.75 -12.47
N ARG A 216 8.93 15.82 -11.17
CA ARG A 216 10.13 15.20 -10.57
C ARG A 216 9.83 13.78 -10.12
N SER A 217 10.87 12.97 -10.10
CA SER A 217 10.80 11.59 -9.64
C SER A 217 11.71 11.33 -8.44
N TYR A 218 11.27 10.42 -7.58
CA TYR A 218 12.03 9.87 -6.47
C TYR A 218 11.97 8.34 -6.54
N ALA A 219 13.12 7.69 -6.39
CA ALA A 219 13.19 6.24 -6.47
C ALA A 219 13.55 5.60 -5.13
N TYR A 220 12.99 4.44 -4.87
CA TYR A 220 13.41 3.55 -3.80
C TYR A 220 14.03 2.29 -4.38
N GLN A 221 15.14 1.86 -3.79
CA GLN A 221 15.66 0.52 -4.01
C GLN A 221 15.42 -0.37 -2.79
N ILE A 222 14.90 -1.56 -3.04
CA ILE A 222 14.77 -2.64 -2.08
C ILE A 222 15.86 -3.66 -2.40
N PRO A 223 16.94 -3.72 -1.60
CA PRO A 223 17.95 -4.75 -1.79
C PRO A 223 17.37 -6.10 -1.38
N ILE A 224 17.09 -6.98 -2.34
CA ILE A 224 16.41 -8.25 -2.09
C ILE A 224 17.23 -9.20 -1.22
N ALA A 225 18.56 -9.09 -1.18
CA ALA A 225 19.33 -9.58 -0.04
C ALA A 225 20.54 -8.68 0.22
N LEU A 226 20.78 -8.38 1.49
CA LEU A 226 22.12 -7.99 1.93
C LEU A 226 22.87 -9.30 2.15
N LEU A 227 23.81 -9.61 1.24
CA LEU A 227 24.78 -10.67 1.47
C LEU A 227 25.51 -10.34 2.78
N ASN A 228 25.16 -11.02 3.87
CA ASN A 228 26.13 -11.23 4.94
C ASN A 228 27.32 -11.90 4.26
N THR A 229 28.49 -11.30 4.42
CA THR A 229 29.76 -11.56 3.71
C THR A 229 30.38 -12.95 3.92
N GLY A 230 29.56 -13.96 4.24
CA GLY A 230 29.96 -15.36 4.25
C GLY A 230 29.97 -15.91 2.82
N PHE A 231 31.15 -15.89 2.19
CA PHE A 231 31.43 -16.69 1.01
C PHE A 231 31.03 -18.15 1.28
N VAL A 232 30.06 -18.68 0.55
CA VAL A 232 29.92 -20.12 0.41
C VAL A 232 30.79 -20.49 -0.79
N SER A 233 32.05 -20.86 -0.53
CA SER A 233 32.86 -21.53 -1.55
C SER A 233 32.23 -22.90 -1.81
N GLY A 234 31.50 -23.02 -2.92
CA GLY A 234 31.20 -24.33 -3.48
C GLY A 234 32.47 -24.89 -4.12
N ASN A 235 32.94 -26.04 -3.61
CA ASN A 235 33.79 -26.94 -4.39
C ASN A 235 32.97 -27.57 -5.52
#